data_AF-A0A0R3TYB8-F1
#
_entry.id   AF-A0A0R3TYB8-F1
#
_cell.length_a   1.000
_cell.length_b   1.000
_cell.length_c   1.000
_cell.angle_alpha   90.00
_cell.angle_beta   90.00
_cell.angle_gamma   90.00
#
_symmetry.space_group_name_H-M   'P 1'
#
loop_
_entity.id
_entity.type
_entity.pdbx_description
1 polymer ?
#
loop_
_entity_poly.entity_id
_entity_poly.type
_entity_poly.pdbx_seq_one_letter_code
_entity_poly.pdbx_strand_id
1 'polypeptide(L)'
;MEIMIKISVIAALIAWPCSGQMVAENRTRIVASHNEIRSKVKPTAADMWQMNYNESLEEEAQNLVNCYDAAENHLNRSVNIATETEVVWAAARNVGCANKTCESPNGNYIAMLCIYDEG
;
A
#
# COMPACT_ATOMS: atom_id res chain seq x y z
N MET A 1 1.88 47.31 -32.72
CA MET A 1 0.83 46.89 -31.78
C MET A 1 1.15 45.46 -31.39
N GLU A 2 1.89 45.31 -30.31
CA GLU A 2 2.34 44.01 -29.80
C GLU A 2 1.18 43.32 -29.10
N ILE A 3 0.84 42.10 -29.50
CA ILE A 3 0.01 41.20 -28.69
C ILE A 3 0.94 40.14 -28.14
N MET A 4 1.62 40.50 -27.06
CA MET A 4 2.40 39.60 -26.22
C MET A 4 1.49 38.83 -25.26
N ILE A 5 1.80 37.53 -25.13
CA ILE A 5 1.68 36.73 -23.89
C ILE A 5 0.27 36.48 -23.36
N LYS A 6 -0.35 35.34 -23.73
CA LYS A 6 -1.29 34.57 -22.89
C LYS A 6 -1.31 33.06 -23.22
N ILE A 7 -0.16 32.40 -23.41
CA ILE A 7 -0.08 30.92 -23.53
C ILE A 7 0.63 30.33 -22.30
N SER A 8 0.23 30.76 -21.10
CA SER A 8 0.81 30.27 -19.83
C SER A 8 -0.23 29.70 -18.86
N VAL A 9 -1.49 29.51 -19.30
CA VAL A 9 -2.59 29.11 -18.39
C VAL A 9 -3.18 27.73 -18.72
N ILE A 10 -2.94 27.18 -19.92
CA ILE A 10 -3.63 25.95 -20.36
C ILE A 10 -3.00 24.68 -19.75
N ALA A 11 -1.71 24.70 -19.39
CA ALA A 11 -1.04 23.52 -18.81
C ALA A 11 -1.51 23.14 -17.39
N ALA A 12 -2.27 24.01 -16.69
CA ALA A 12 -2.70 23.77 -15.32
C ALA A 12 -4.10 23.12 -15.20
N LEU A 13 -4.84 22.92 -16.29
CA LEU A 13 -6.21 22.39 -16.26
C LEU A 13 -6.31 20.88 -16.47
N ILE A 14 -5.20 20.20 -16.71
CA ILE A 14 -5.11 18.75 -16.57
C ILE A 14 -4.40 18.48 -15.23
N ALA A 15 -5.07 18.86 -14.13
CA ALA A 15 -4.92 18.12 -12.90
C ALA A 15 -5.45 16.72 -13.20
N TRP A 16 -4.61 15.91 -13.83
CA TRP A 16 -4.84 14.48 -13.90
C TRP A 16 -5.04 14.07 -12.45
N PRO A 17 -6.21 13.53 -12.07
CA PRO A 17 -6.31 12.91 -10.77
C PRO A 17 -5.21 11.85 -10.79
N CYS A 18 -4.20 12.04 -9.94
CA CYS A 18 -3.26 10.96 -9.64
C CYS A 18 -4.13 9.89 -8.97
N SER A 19 -4.66 8.99 -9.78
CA SER A 19 -5.65 8.01 -9.36
C SER A 19 -5.06 7.16 -8.24
N GLY A 20 -5.74 7.07 -7.10
CA GLY A 20 -5.55 5.98 -6.14
C GLY A 20 -4.39 6.07 -5.16
N GLN A 21 -3.70 7.21 -5.02
CA GLN A 21 -2.60 7.30 -4.06
C GLN A 21 -3.10 7.26 -2.62
N MET A 22 -2.52 6.39 -1.79
CA MET A 22 -2.91 6.27 -0.39
C MET A 22 -2.52 7.54 0.37
N VAL A 23 -3.46 8.10 1.14
CA VAL A 23 -3.23 9.35 1.90
C VAL A 23 -2.01 9.21 2.82
N ALA A 24 -1.15 10.24 2.89
CA ALA A 24 0.08 10.23 3.69
C ALA A 24 -0.12 9.83 5.17
N GLU A 25 -1.29 10.16 5.74
CA GLU A 25 -1.70 9.70 7.07
C GLU A 25 -1.79 8.17 7.15
N ASN A 26 -2.42 7.52 6.17
CA ASN A 26 -2.57 6.06 6.14
C ASN A 26 -1.21 5.36 6.01
N ARG A 27 -0.31 5.90 5.20
CA ARG A 27 1.08 5.40 5.07
C ARG A 27 1.80 5.41 6.42
N THR A 28 1.67 6.54 7.13
CA THR A 28 2.24 6.72 8.47
C THR A 28 1.68 5.71 9.46
N ARG A 29 0.35 5.53 9.46
CA ARG A 29 -0.34 4.57 10.34
C ARG A 29 0.07 3.14 10.07
N ILE A 30 0.19 2.74 8.81
CA ILE A 30 0.62 1.39 8.41
C ILE A 30 2.00 1.08 8.97
N VAL A 31 3.00 1.94 8.71
CA VAL A 31 4.36 1.72 9.21
C VAL A 31 4.43 1.74 10.74
N ALA A 32 3.70 2.66 11.37
CA ALA A 32 3.66 2.75 12.82
C ALA A 32 3.10 1.47 13.44
N SER A 33 1.99 0.94 12.93
CA SER A 33 1.40 -0.31 13.40
C SER A 33 2.33 -1.52 13.17
N HIS A 34 2.98 -1.61 12.01
CA HIS A 34 3.95 -2.69 11.73
C HIS A 34 5.12 -2.65 12.71
N ASN A 35 5.74 -1.49 12.89
CA ASN A 35 6.87 -1.33 13.81
C ASN A 35 6.47 -1.56 15.27
N GLU A 36 5.26 -1.16 15.68
CA GLU A 36 4.76 -1.45 17.02
C GLU A 36 4.63 -2.97 17.26
N ILE A 37 4.02 -3.70 16.32
CA ILE A 37 3.90 -5.17 16.40
C ILE A 37 5.28 -5.82 16.46
N ARG A 38 6.18 -5.43 15.54
CA ARG A 38 7.57 -5.93 15.46
C ARG A 38 8.36 -5.67 16.73
N SER A 39 8.10 -4.57 17.45
CA SER A 39 8.75 -4.26 18.73
C SER A 39 8.30 -5.16 19.89
N LYS A 40 7.16 -5.84 19.75
CA LYS A 40 6.48 -6.60 20.82
C LYS A 40 6.53 -8.12 20.63
N VAL A 41 7.20 -8.62 19.59
CA VAL A 41 7.27 -10.07 19.31
C VAL A 41 7.88 -10.85 20.47
N LYS A 42 7.48 -12.13 20.61
CA LYS A 42 8.00 -13.05 21.63
C LYS A 42 8.52 -14.34 20.98
N PRO A 43 9.79 -14.74 21.24
CA PRO A 43 10.79 -14.01 22.03
C PRO A 43 11.19 -12.68 21.38
N THR A 44 11.81 -11.79 22.16
CA THR A 44 12.36 -10.54 21.61
C THR A 44 13.38 -10.89 20.53
N ALA A 45 13.19 -10.35 19.33
CA ALA A 45 14.08 -10.56 18.20
C ALA A 45 15.37 -9.74 18.38
N ALA A 46 16.51 -10.35 18.05
CA ALA A 46 17.83 -9.72 18.18
C ALA A 46 18.17 -8.79 17.01
N ASP A 47 17.51 -8.96 15.87
CA ASP A 47 17.85 -8.41 14.56
C ASP A 47 16.63 -7.86 13.79
N MET A 48 15.56 -7.50 14.50
CA MET A 48 14.35 -6.95 13.90
C MET A 48 14.58 -5.54 13.36
N TRP A 49 14.57 -5.39 12.03
CA TRP A 49 14.75 -4.08 11.40
C TRP A 49 13.51 -3.20 11.54
N GLN A 50 13.74 -1.88 11.66
CA GLN A 50 12.67 -0.89 11.57
C GLN A 50 12.20 -0.80 10.11
N MET A 51 10.89 -0.90 9.93
CA MET A 51 10.23 -0.82 8.63
C MET A 51 10.00 0.64 8.21
N ASN A 52 10.15 0.94 6.93
CA ASN A 52 9.84 2.21 6.29
C ASN A 52 8.74 2.04 5.25
N TYR A 53 8.11 3.15 4.86
CA TYR A 53 7.14 3.12 3.77
C TYR A 53 7.86 3.26 2.42
N ASN A 54 7.50 2.43 1.44
CA ASN A 54 8.02 2.52 0.07
C ASN A 54 6.89 2.73 -0.92
N GLU A 55 6.88 3.90 -1.56
CA GLU A 55 5.83 4.27 -2.53
C GLU A 55 5.90 3.47 -3.83
N SER A 56 7.06 2.92 -4.19
CA SER A 56 7.18 2.05 -5.38
C SER A 56 6.49 0.71 -5.13
N LEU A 57 6.61 0.17 -3.91
CA LEU A 57 5.87 -1.03 -3.50
C LEU A 57 4.37 -0.75 -3.39
N GLU A 58 3.96 0.47 -3.03
CA GLU A 58 2.55 0.89 -3.08
C GLU A 58 2.03 0.86 -4.52
N GLU A 59 2.76 1.43 -5.47
CA GLU A 59 2.38 1.41 -6.89
C GLU A 59 2.25 -0.03 -7.42
N GLU A 60 3.18 -0.89 -7.06
CA GLU A 60 3.09 -2.32 -7.38
C GLU A 60 1.85 -2.96 -6.74
N ALA A 61 1.61 -2.72 -5.46
CA ALA A 61 0.43 -3.22 -4.76
C ALA A 61 -0.88 -2.69 -5.40
N GLN A 62 -0.91 -1.45 -5.89
CA GLN A 62 -2.06 -0.86 -6.58
C GLN A 62 -2.35 -1.59 -7.89
N ASN A 63 -1.31 -2.03 -8.61
CA ASN A 63 -1.46 -2.79 -9.85
C ASN A 63 -1.90 -4.23 -9.61
N LEU A 64 -1.57 -4.81 -8.45
CA LEU A 64 -1.87 -6.20 -8.13
C LEU A 64 -3.20 -6.37 -7.38
N VAL A 65 -3.59 -5.40 -6.54
CA VAL A 65 -4.79 -5.51 -5.70
C VAL A 65 -6.06 -5.67 -6.54
N ASN A 66 -6.76 -6.77 -6.32
CA ASN A 66 -8.00 -7.07 -7.02
C ASN A 66 -9.04 -7.73 -6.11
N CYS A 67 -10.29 -7.71 -6.56
CA CYS A 67 -11.43 -8.18 -5.79
C CYS A 67 -11.58 -9.69 -5.77
N TYR A 68 -11.01 -10.39 -6.76
CA TYR A 68 -11.07 -11.85 -6.86
C TYR A 68 -10.16 -12.49 -5.81
N ASP A 69 -8.94 -11.99 -5.63
CA ASP A 69 -8.01 -12.52 -4.64
C ASP A 69 -8.52 -12.32 -3.20
N ALA A 70 -9.19 -11.20 -2.93
CA ALA A 70 -9.81 -10.96 -1.62
C ALA A 70 -11.07 -11.81 -1.36
N ALA A 71 -11.74 -12.31 -2.42
CA ALA A 71 -12.91 -13.19 -2.31
C ALA A 71 -12.55 -14.68 -2.35
N GLU A 72 -11.52 -15.07 -3.13
CA GLU A 72 -11.03 -16.45 -3.29
C GLU A 72 -10.08 -16.88 -2.17
N ASN A 73 -9.66 -16.00 -1.27
CA ASN A 73 -8.93 -16.38 -0.05
C ASN A 73 -9.79 -17.09 1.01
N HIS A 74 -11.00 -17.52 0.66
CA HIS A 74 -11.65 -18.64 1.32
C HIS A 74 -11.18 -20.02 0.82
N LEU A 75 -10.60 -20.15 -0.39
CA LEU A 75 -10.20 -21.44 -0.99
C LEU A 75 -9.06 -21.29 -2.04
N ASN A 76 -7.80 -21.39 -1.62
CA ASN A 76 -6.64 -21.86 -2.42
C ASN A 76 -6.16 -21.05 -3.65
N ARG A 77 -5.44 -19.94 -3.42
CA ARG A 77 -4.21 -19.60 -4.16
C ARG A 77 -3.39 -18.61 -3.35
N SER A 78 -2.06 -18.81 -3.32
CA SER A 78 -1.08 -18.05 -2.55
C SER A 78 -0.97 -16.58 -2.99
N VAL A 79 -1.98 -15.79 -2.70
CA VAL A 79 -1.84 -14.34 -2.53
C VAL A 79 -1.57 -14.20 -1.04
N ASN A 80 -0.32 -13.91 -0.68
CA ASN A 80 0.08 -13.72 0.70
C ASN A 80 -0.64 -12.49 1.25
N ILE A 81 -1.84 -12.69 1.79
CA ILE A 81 -2.45 -11.76 2.73
C ILE A 81 -1.52 -11.82 3.94
N ALA A 82 -0.72 -10.77 4.15
CA ALA A 82 0.27 -10.61 5.21
C ALA A 82 0.01 -11.57 6.39
N THR A 83 0.68 -12.72 6.34
CA THR A 83 0.63 -13.67 7.46
C THR A 83 1.36 -13.04 8.64
N GLU A 84 1.05 -13.41 9.88
CA GLU A 84 1.75 -12.87 11.06
C GLU A 84 3.29 -12.93 10.89
N THR A 85 3.78 -13.93 10.15
CA THR A 85 5.18 -14.14 9.78
C THR A 85 5.78 -13.09 8.85
N GLU A 86 5.02 -12.52 7.91
CA GLU A 86 5.54 -11.49 6.99
C GLU A 86 5.63 -10.13 7.67
N VAL A 87 4.64 -9.79 8.51
CA VAL A 87 4.67 -8.57 9.34
C VAL A 87 5.89 -8.58 10.28
N VAL A 88 6.23 -9.74 10.83
CA VAL A 88 7.35 -9.91 11.76
C VAL A 88 8.62 -10.46 11.10
N TRP A 89 8.69 -10.48 9.77
CA TRP A 89 9.90 -10.95 9.09
C TRP A 89 11.05 -9.98 9.37
N ALA A 90 12.04 -10.42 10.15
CA ALA A 90 13.08 -9.55 10.70
C ALA A 90 13.83 -8.77 9.61
N ALA A 91 14.09 -9.41 8.46
CA ALA A 91 14.81 -8.82 7.34
C ALA A 91 14.00 -7.80 6.53
N ALA A 92 12.66 -7.84 6.59
CA ALA A 92 11.82 -6.87 5.87
C ALA A 92 12.06 -5.45 6.39
N ARG A 93 12.45 -4.54 5.50
CA ARG A 93 12.76 -3.13 5.80
C ARG A 93 11.79 -2.15 5.20
N ASN A 94 11.08 -2.52 4.13
CA ASN A 94 10.07 -1.65 3.55
C ASN A 94 8.73 -2.35 3.39
N VAL A 95 7.67 -1.53 3.38
CA VAL A 95 6.31 -1.95 3.06
C VAL A 95 5.66 -0.91 2.15
N GLY A 96 4.88 -1.38 1.18
CA GLY A 96 3.95 -0.55 0.41
C GLY A 96 2.61 -1.28 0.30
N CYS A 97 1.50 -0.56 0.49
CA CYS A 97 0.18 -1.16 0.50
C CYS A 97 -0.80 -0.42 -0.40
N ALA A 98 -1.75 -1.16 -0.95
CA ALA A 98 -2.86 -0.64 -1.71
C ALA A 98 -4.18 -1.25 -1.24
N ASN A 99 -5.26 -0.52 -1.45
CA ASN A 99 -6.60 -1.02 -1.19
C ASN A 99 -7.54 -0.75 -2.38
N LYS A 100 -8.59 -1.55 -2.46
CA LYS A 100 -9.60 -1.46 -3.49
C LYS A 100 -10.97 -1.79 -2.90
N THR A 101 -11.94 -0.90 -3.13
CA THR A 101 -13.33 -1.20 -2.81
C THR A 101 -13.88 -2.18 -3.84
N CYS A 102 -14.48 -3.25 -3.34
CA CYS A 102 -15.01 -4.36 -4.10
C CYS A 102 -16.50 -4.51 -3.82
N GLU A 103 -17.28 -4.70 -4.88
CA GLU A 103 -18.72 -4.90 -4.78
C GLU A 103 -19.03 -6.39 -4.68
N SER A 104 -19.90 -6.76 -3.74
CA SER A 104 -20.43 -8.12 -3.58
C SER A 104 -21.95 -8.06 -3.43
N PRO A 105 -22.68 -9.14 -3.78
CA PRO A 105 -24.13 -9.21 -3.57
C PRO A 105 -24.58 -8.89 -2.13
N ASN A 106 -23.69 -9.07 -1.15
CA ASN A 106 -23.95 -8.83 0.27
C ASN A 106 -23.48 -7.45 0.78
N GLY A 107 -23.05 -6.57 -0.13
CA GLY A 107 -22.51 -5.25 0.19
C GLY A 107 -21.05 -5.09 -0.22
N ASN A 108 -20.54 -3.88 -0.08
CA ASN A 108 -19.17 -3.55 -0.47
C ASN A 108 -18.17 -4.00 0.62
N TYR A 109 -17.01 -4.50 0.20
CA TYR A 109 -15.87 -4.84 1.06
C TYR A 109 -14.59 -4.20 0.52
N ILE A 110 -13.54 -4.14 1.35
CA ILE A 110 -12.25 -3.57 0.94
C ILE A 110 -11.24 -4.71 0.81
N ALA A 111 -10.67 -4.89 -0.38
CA ALA A 111 -9.48 -5.68 -0.59
C ALA A 111 -8.25 -4.83 -0.23
N MET A 112 -7.31 -5.41 0.51
CA MET A 112 -6.03 -4.75 0.84
C MET A 112 -4.88 -5.70 0.55
N LEU A 113 -3.83 -5.17 -0.07
CA LEU A 113 -2.60 -5.88 -0.38
C LEU A 113 -1.41 -5.06 0.11
N CYS A 114 -0.47 -5.71 0.79
CA CYS A 114 0.80 -5.12 1.20
C CYS A 114 1.96 -5.96 0.65
N ILE A 115 2.98 -5.29 0.16
CA ILE A 115 4.21 -5.89 -0.37
C ILE A 115 5.37 -5.48 0.54
N TYR A 116 6.27 -6.41 0.81
CA TYR A 116 7.43 -6.25 1.69
C TYR A 116 8.72 -6.56 0.94
N ASP A 117 9.80 -5.82 1.24
CA ASP A 117 11.15 -6.11 0.74
C ASP A 117 12.21 -5.89 1.84
N GLU A 118 13.47 -6.24 1.56
CA GLU A 118 14.62 -6.06 2.47
C GLU A 118 15.41 -4.75 2.23
N GLY A 119 15.00 -3.94 1.24
CA GLY A 119 15.71 -2.72 0.79
C GLY A 119 16.78 -2.94 -0.26
#